data_AF-A0A0M3JXJ7-F1
#
_entry.id   AF-A0A0M3JXJ7-F1
#
_cell.length_a   1.000
_cell.length_b   1.000
_cell.length_c   1.000
_cell.angle_alpha   90.00
_cell.angle_beta   90.00
_cell.angle_gamma   90.00
#
_symmetry.space_group_name_H-M   'P 1'
#
loop_
_entity.id
_entity.type
_entity.pdbx_description
1 polymer ?
#
loop_
_entity_poly.entity_id
_entity_poly.type
_entity_poly.pdbx_seq_one_letter_code
_entity_poly.pdbx_strand_id
1 'polypeptide(L)'
;MPRGTQLEYLSALKLKDTTHVFRKTGIICTVGPACRSVDMLRTMITNGLGIARLNFSHGTHEYHAETIANIREAGVQAEVELKKGSSVIITTDPKFQNSCTSVNIFVDYVNIVKVLKEGSRIFIDDGLISLLVNEIGKNSLTCTVENGGMLGSRKGVNLPGTRVDLPAVTEKDIDDLKFGIEQGIDIVFASFARSGEGIRQIRRALGETGKHIKVIAKIENQQGVENAEDIIAESDGVMVARGDLGIEIPAEKVFLVQKMLIAKCNRYGKPVICATQMLESMIHKPRPTRAEGSDVANAVLDGVDCVMLSGETAKDHAIARQLHLWRGVLPLYHGGVNNVDWQTDIENRVLHGITCGKRRRVFNTGDLLIVITGTSKGKWKGDYYLQHYQ
;
A
#
# COMPACT_ATOMS: atom_id res chain seq x y z
N MET A 1 -11.54 -33.92 11.13
CA MET A 1 -11.85 -34.47 9.79
C MET A 1 -11.78 -33.35 8.78
N PRO A 2 -11.41 -33.61 7.50
CA PRO A 2 -11.83 -32.73 6.42
C PRO A 2 -13.37 -32.65 6.44
N ARG A 3 -13.94 -31.46 6.19
CA ARG A 3 -15.40 -31.28 6.12
C ARG A 3 -15.82 -31.66 4.69
N GLY A 4 -16.78 -32.55 4.53
CA GLY A 4 -17.10 -33.20 3.25
C GLY A 4 -17.81 -32.28 2.27
N THR A 5 -18.47 -31.24 2.76
CA THR A 5 -19.23 -30.28 1.96
C THR A 5 -19.01 -28.83 2.42
N GLN A 6 -19.29 -27.87 1.54
CA GLN A 6 -19.32 -26.45 1.90
C GLN A 6 -20.39 -26.14 2.98
N LEU A 7 -21.47 -26.93 3.02
CA LEU A 7 -22.52 -26.78 4.03
C LEU A 7 -22.02 -27.17 5.43
N GLU A 8 -21.30 -28.30 5.55
CA GLU A 8 -20.59 -28.67 6.77
C GLU A 8 -19.49 -27.68 7.14
N TYR A 9 -18.82 -27.07 6.15
CA TYR A 9 -17.85 -26.02 6.40
C TYR A 9 -18.50 -24.81 7.07
N LEU A 10 -19.62 -24.31 6.52
CA LEU A 10 -20.31 -23.13 7.05
C LEU A 10 -20.99 -23.39 8.40
N SER A 11 -21.63 -24.56 8.59
CA SER A 11 -22.34 -24.89 9.84
C SER A 11 -21.41 -25.09 11.05
N ALA A 12 -20.14 -25.42 10.82
CA ALA A 12 -19.13 -25.60 11.86
C ALA A 12 -18.14 -24.41 11.99
N LEU A 13 -18.53 -23.20 11.58
CA LEU A 13 -17.82 -21.96 11.92
C LEU A 13 -18.11 -21.56 13.38
N LYS A 14 -17.10 -21.06 14.10
CA LYS A 14 -17.24 -20.61 15.50
C LYS A 14 -16.59 -19.26 15.72
N LEU A 15 -17.32 -18.36 16.41
CA LEU A 15 -16.85 -17.01 16.75
C LEU A 15 -15.65 -16.98 17.71
N LYS A 16 -15.38 -18.09 18.42
CA LYS A 16 -14.28 -18.21 19.40
C LYS A 16 -13.03 -18.91 18.87
N ASP A 17 -13.02 -19.38 17.62
CA ASP A 17 -11.83 -19.99 17.03
C ASP A 17 -10.78 -18.90 16.74
N THR A 18 -9.51 -19.18 17.03
CA THR A 18 -8.44 -18.20 16.86
C THR A 18 -8.14 -17.95 15.37
N THR A 19 -8.05 -16.67 14.99
CA THR A 19 -7.68 -16.27 13.63
C THR A 19 -6.18 -16.46 13.39
N HIS A 20 -5.78 -16.59 12.13
CA HIS A 20 -4.36 -16.57 11.77
C HIS A 20 -3.76 -15.18 12.06
N VAL A 21 -2.60 -15.16 12.73
CA VAL A 21 -1.83 -13.94 13.04
C VAL A 21 -1.42 -13.17 11.77
N PHE A 22 -1.30 -13.87 10.64
CA PHE A 22 -0.90 -13.29 9.36
C PHE A 22 -2.08 -13.08 8.39
N ARG A 23 -2.35 -11.82 8.04
CA ARG A 23 -3.30 -11.42 6.97
C ARG A 23 -2.74 -11.80 5.60
N LYS A 24 -3.50 -12.59 4.83
CA LYS A 24 -3.13 -12.99 3.46
C LYS A 24 -3.62 -12.03 2.36
N THR A 25 -4.84 -11.51 2.45
CA THR A 25 -5.36 -10.56 1.44
C THR A 25 -4.53 -9.29 1.47
N GLY A 26 -4.02 -8.84 0.33
CA GLY A 26 -3.52 -7.48 0.16
C GLY A 26 -4.63 -6.45 0.36
N ILE A 27 -4.24 -5.20 0.57
CA ILE A 27 -5.16 -4.06 0.62
C ILE A 27 -4.61 -3.03 -0.37
N ILE A 28 -5.45 -2.20 -0.97
CA ILE A 28 -5.04 -1.11 -1.87
C ILE A 28 -5.73 0.16 -1.38
N CYS A 29 -5.03 1.29 -1.29
CA CYS A 29 -5.57 2.52 -0.73
C CYS A 29 -5.19 3.68 -1.63
N THR A 30 -6.20 4.44 -2.05
CA THR A 30 -5.98 5.68 -2.80
C THR A 30 -5.38 6.74 -1.88
N VAL A 31 -4.33 7.43 -2.35
CA VAL A 31 -3.66 8.52 -1.64
C VAL A 31 -4.20 9.87 -2.12
N GLY A 32 -4.28 10.84 -1.21
CA GLY A 32 -4.90 12.15 -1.43
C GLY A 32 -4.59 13.13 -0.28
N PRO A 33 -5.21 14.32 -0.24
CA PRO A 33 -4.76 15.43 0.61
C PRO A 33 -4.70 15.15 2.12
N ALA A 34 -5.58 14.30 2.66
CA ALA A 34 -5.52 13.93 4.08
C ALA A 34 -4.33 13.04 4.42
N CYS A 35 -3.93 12.17 3.49
CA CYS A 35 -3.08 11.02 3.77
C CYS A 35 -1.72 11.05 3.04
N ARG A 36 -1.41 12.13 2.33
CA ARG A 36 -0.14 12.28 1.57
C ARG A 36 1.04 12.81 2.39
N SER A 37 0.87 13.13 3.67
CA SER A 37 1.98 13.53 4.55
C SER A 37 2.88 12.34 4.86
N VAL A 38 4.19 12.56 5.01
CA VAL A 38 5.17 11.47 5.28
C VAL A 38 4.81 10.71 6.56
N ASP A 39 4.38 11.42 7.59
CA ASP A 39 3.95 10.88 8.87
C ASP A 39 2.74 10.00 8.78
N MET A 40 1.70 10.53 8.15
CA MET A 40 0.50 9.76 8.03
C MET A 40 0.80 8.57 7.15
N LEU A 41 1.60 8.70 6.08
CA LEU A 41 2.17 7.58 5.31
C LEU A 41 2.97 6.54 6.15
N ARG A 42 3.49 6.85 7.34
CA ARG A 42 4.08 5.88 8.29
C ARG A 42 3.06 5.23 9.23
N THR A 43 2.09 5.98 9.74
CA THR A 43 0.93 5.44 10.49
C THR A 43 0.10 4.52 9.61
N MET A 44 -0.18 5.00 8.40
CA MET A 44 -0.56 4.24 7.22
C MET A 44 0.27 2.94 7.13
N ILE A 45 1.62 3.01 7.12
CA ILE A 45 2.49 1.82 7.03
C ILE A 45 2.30 0.82 8.17
N THR A 46 2.04 1.29 9.38
CA THR A 46 1.81 0.39 10.52
C THR A 46 0.47 -0.33 10.42
N ASN A 47 -0.57 0.34 9.89
CA ASN A 47 -1.94 -0.18 9.81
C ASN A 47 -2.23 -1.16 8.66
N GLY A 48 -1.25 -1.47 7.81
CA GLY A 48 -1.32 -2.69 6.98
C GLY A 48 -2.19 -2.65 5.72
N LEU A 49 -2.00 -1.65 4.86
CA LEU A 49 -2.21 -1.74 3.41
C LEU A 49 -1.45 -2.91 2.72
N GLY A 50 -1.55 -3.01 1.38
CA GLY A 50 -0.58 -3.60 0.45
C GLY A 50 -0.01 -2.66 -0.65
N ILE A 51 -0.82 -1.85 -1.36
CA ILE A 51 -0.37 -0.94 -2.45
C ILE A 51 -0.95 0.48 -2.34
N ALA A 52 -0.10 1.50 -2.42
CA ALA A 52 -0.51 2.90 -2.47
C ALA A 52 -0.92 3.30 -3.90
N ARG A 53 -2.18 3.75 -4.08
CA ARG A 53 -2.74 4.15 -5.39
C ARG A 53 -2.74 5.67 -5.54
N LEU A 54 -2.16 6.16 -6.62
CA LEU A 54 -2.32 7.55 -7.08
C LEU A 54 -3.54 7.60 -8.02
N ASN A 55 -4.41 8.62 -7.88
CA ASN A 55 -5.56 8.79 -8.77
C ASN A 55 -5.30 9.93 -9.77
N PHE A 56 -4.74 9.60 -10.94
CA PHE A 56 -4.39 10.57 -11.99
C PHE A 56 -5.59 11.26 -12.67
N SER A 57 -6.83 10.90 -12.34
CA SER A 57 -8.02 11.71 -12.64
C SER A 57 -8.10 13.00 -11.82
N HIS A 58 -7.21 13.21 -10.84
CA HIS A 58 -7.10 14.47 -10.08
C HIS A 58 -5.62 14.83 -9.86
N GLY A 59 -5.33 16.13 -9.71
CA GLY A 59 -4.00 16.63 -9.37
C GLY A 59 -2.99 16.57 -10.53
N THR A 60 -1.98 17.44 -10.47
CA THR A 60 -0.95 17.57 -11.52
C THR A 60 0.24 16.63 -11.29
N HIS A 61 1.16 16.58 -12.26
CA HIS A 61 2.40 15.80 -12.13
C HIS A 61 3.24 16.22 -10.90
N GLU A 62 3.28 17.51 -10.55
CA GLU A 62 3.97 17.99 -9.35
C GLU A 62 3.31 17.45 -8.06
N TYR A 63 1.98 17.44 -8.00
CA TYR A 63 1.22 16.87 -6.88
C TYR A 63 1.51 15.38 -6.69
N HIS A 64 1.57 14.62 -7.79
CA HIS A 64 1.91 13.19 -7.74
C HIS A 64 3.39 12.95 -7.47
N ALA A 65 4.31 13.79 -7.96
CA ALA A 65 5.75 13.70 -7.69
C ALA A 65 6.05 13.91 -6.20
N GLU A 66 5.46 14.94 -5.59
CA GLU A 66 5.53 15.19 -4.14
C GLU A 66 4.96 14.00 -3.35
N THR A 67 3.80 13.49 -3.78
CA THR A 67 3.17 12.33 -3.14
C THR A 67 4.04 11.07 -3.25
N ILE A 68 4.71 10.84 -4.39
CA ILE A 68 5.68 9.74 -4.59
C ILE A 68 6.93 9.94 -3.71
N ALA A 69 7.43 11.16 -3.56
CA ALA A 69 8.53 11.49 -2.67
C ALA A 69 8.17 11.19 -1.20
N ASN A 70 6.98 11.60 -0.75
CA ASN A 70 6.50 11.32 0.61
C ASN A 70 6.28 9.81 0.83
N ILE A 71 5.74 9.10 -0.17
CA ILE A 71 5.59 7.63 -0.20
C ILE A 71 6.96 6.91 -0.13
N ARG A 72 8.02 7.52 -0.67
CA ARG A 72 9.40 7.02 -0.55
C ARG A 72 9.97 7.27 0.85
N GLU A 73 9.88 8.50 1.36
CA GLU A 73 10.43 8.87 2.67
C GLU A 73 9.73 8.15 3.84
N ALA A 74 8.42 7.93 3.75
CA ALA A 74 7.70 7.13 4.74
C ALA A 74 8.17 5.67 4.79
N GLY A 75 8.66 5.14 3.66
CA GLY A 75 9.29 3.82 3.57
C GLY A 75 10.71 3.76 4.13
N VAL A 76 11.32 4.89 4.52
CA VAL A 76 12.64 4.95 5.15
C VAL A 76 12.47 5.19 6.65
N GLN A 77 12.47 4.12 7.43
CA GLN A 77 12.37 4.19 8.89
C GLN A 77 13.75 4.44 9.53
N ALA A 78 14.04 5.71 9.77
CA ALA A 78 14.87 6.13 10.90
C ALA A 78 13.93 6.82 11.91
N GLU A 79 13.74 6.19 13.07
CA GLU A 79 12.79 6.65 14.10
C GLU A 79 13.49 6.77 15.45
N VAL A 80 13.10 7.77 16.24
CA VAL A 80 13.73 8.16 17.50
C VAL A 80 12.66 8.31 18.58
N GLU A 81 12.84 7.62 19.71
CA GLU A 81 11.87 7.61 20.81
C GLU A 81 11.90 8.92 21.62
N LEU A 82 10.77 9.65 21.68
CA LEU A 82 10.54 10.75 22.61
C LEU A 82 9.79 10.25 23.85
N LYS A 83 10.37 10.41 25.04
CA LYS A 83 9.84 9.87 26.29
C LYS A 83 9.03 10.91 27.05
N LYS A 84 7.86 10.52 27.54
CA LYS A 84 7.01 11.40 28.37
C LYS A 84 7.82 11.91 29.57
N GLY A 85 7.80 13.24 29.75
CA GLY A 85 8.55 13.94 30.80
C GLY A 85 10.00 14.28 30.45
N SER A 86 10.54 13.88 29.29
CA SER A 86 11.87 14.39 28.88
C SER A 86 11.78 15.83 28.39
N SER A 87 12.87 16.59 28.61
CA SER A 87 13.08 17.89 27.96
C SER A 87 13.57 17.67 26.52
N VAL A 88 13.09 18.50 25.58
CA VAL A 88 13.48 18.49 24.17
C VAL A 88 13.55 19.92 23.64
N ILE A 89 14.52 20.20 22.78
CA ILE A 89 14.73 21.50 22.16
C ILE A 89 14.18 21.47 20.73
N ILE A 90 13.20 22.32 20.44
CA ILE A 90 12.81 22.63 19.06
C ILE A 90 13.68 23.79 18.57
N THR A 91 14.24 23.71 17.37
CA THR A 91 15.14 24.76 16.84
C THR A 91 14.93 25.04 15.36
N THR A 92 15.12 26.30 14.98
CA THR A 92 15.05 26.77 13.59
C THR A 92 16.43 26.94 12.95
N ASP A 93 17.50 26.47 13.61
CA ASP A 93 18.87 26.50 13.11
C ASP A 93 19.13 25.38 12.09
N PRO A 94 19.41 25.70 10.80
CA PRO A 94 19.54 24.71 9.73
C PRO A 94 20.63 23.65 9.96
N LYS A 95 21.62 23.88 10.84
CA LYS A 95 22.66 22.88 11.15
C LYS A 95 22.09 21.57 11.74
N PHE A 96 20.88 21.62 12.28
CA PHE A 96 20.17 20.46 12.83
C PHE A 96 19.24 19.76 11.84
N GLN A 97 19.01 20.32 10.64
CA GLN A 97 18.03 19.82 9.66
C GLN A 97 18.20 18.35 9.28
N ASN A 98 19.45 17.86 9.28
CA ASN A 98 19.80 16.48 8.94
C ASN A 98 20.39 15.70 10.14
N SER A 99 20.24 16.21 11.37
CA SER A 99 20.85 15.65 12.59
C SER A 99 19.93 15.70 13.82
N CYS A 100 18.61 15.60 13.60
CA CYS A 100 17.62 15.49 14.66
C CYS A 100 17.85 14.28 15.58
N THR A 101 17.53 14.45 16.86
CA THR A 101 17.68 13.46 17.94
C THR A 101 16.50 13.57 18.91
N SER A 102 16.47 12.73 19.95
CA SER A 102 15.49 12.86 21.05
C SER A 102 15.69 14.10 21.92
N VAL A 103 16.76 14.88 21.69
CA VAL A 103 17.12 16.09 22.46
C VAL A 103 17.01 17.36 21.62
N ASN A 104 17.34 17.31 20.33
CA ASN A 104 17.27 18.45 19.41
C ASN A 104 16.46 18.07 18.16
N ILE A 105 15.42 18.84 17.85
CA ILE A 105 14.53 18.64 16.69
C ILE A 105 14.51 19.93 15.87
N PHE A 106 14.88 19.85 14.60
CA PHE A 106 14.74 20.96 13.67
C PHE A 106 13.29 21.15 13.21
N VAL A 107 12.86 22.40 13.08
CA VAL A 107 11.64 22.80 12.39
C VAL A 107 11.96 23.92 11.39
N ASP A 108 11.46 23.78 10.16
CA ASP A 108 11.69 24.72 9.05
C ASP A 108 10.86 26.00 9.16
N TYR A 109 9.79 26.00 9.94
CA TYR A 109 8.99 27.18 10.25
C TYR A 109 9.74 28.16 11.18
N VAL A 110 10.67 28.94 10.60
CA VAL A 110 11.54 29.92 11.29
C VAL A 110 10.77 30.88 12.21
N ASN A 111 9.51 31.18 11.89
CA ASN A 111 8.68 32.12 12.64
C ASN A 111 8.00 31.51 13.90
N ILE A 112 8.21 30.22 14.19
CA ILE A 112 7.58 29.51 15.32
C ILE A 112 7.81 30.22 16.67
N VAL A 113 9.02 30.74 16.90
CA VAL A 113 9.43 31.48 18.11
C VAL A 113 8.72 32.83 18.29
N LYS A 114 7.96 33.31 17.30
CA LYS A 114 7.19 34.57 17.36
C LYS A 114 5.67 34.38 17.41
N VAL A 115 5.18 33.17 17.14
CA VAL A 115 3.73 32.87 17.15
C VAL A 115 3.31 31.96 18.30
N LEU A 116 4.26 31.28 18.93
CA LEU A 116 4.04 30.56 20.18
C LEU A 116 4.41 31.43 21.39
N LYS A 117 3.90 31.04 22.55
CA LYS A 117 4.23 31.61 23.87
C LYS A 117 4.48 30.47 24.86
N GLU A 118 5.01 30.79 26.03
CA GLU A 118 5.09 29.81 27.12
C GLU A 118 3.69 29.28 27.47
N GLY A 119 3.60 27.98 27.72
CA GLY A 119 2.32 27.27 27.86
C GLY A 119 1.59 26.96 26.53
N SER A 120 2.09 27.40 25.37
CA SER A 120 1.61 26.87 24.08
C SER A 120 1.93 25.37 23.96
N ARG A 121 1.10 24.64 23.20
CA ARG A 121 1.37 23.26 22.79
C ARG A 121 1.81 23.19 21.34
N ILE A 122 2.80 22.35 21.07
CA ILE A 122 3.19 21.93 19.72
C ILE A 122 2.68 20.51 19.54
N PHE A 123 1.96 20.28 18.45
CA PHE A 123 1.48 18.97 18.05
C PHE A 123 2.32 18.50 16.86
N ILE A 124 2.84 17.28 16.97
CA ILE A 124 3.69 16.62 15.98
C ILE A 124 3.06 15.26 15.70
N ASP A 125 3.21 14.74 14.47
CA ASP A 125 2.66 13.44 14.08
C ASP A 125 1.12 13.40 14.21
N ASP A 126 0.47 14.37 13.56
CA ASP A 126 -0.98 14.59 13.62
C ASP A 126 -1.56 14.74 15.06
N GLY A 127 -0.69 15.11 16.01
CA GLY A 127 -1.02 15.31 17.43
C GLY A 127 -0.84 14.08 18.33
N LEU A 128 -0.30 12.98 17.80
CA LEU A 128 0.10 11.81 18.59
C LEU A 128 1.20 12.18 19.60
N ILE A 129 2.14 13.04 19.20
CA ILE A 129 3.18 13.61 20.07
C ILE A 129 2.77 15.04 20.44
N SER A 130 2.80 15.37 21.74
CA SER A 130 2.46 16.71 22.23
C SER A 130 3.54 17.26 23.16
N LEU A 131 4.01 18.47 22.84
CA LEU A 131 5.05 19.18 23.57
C LEU A 131 4.50 20.46 24.19
N LEU A 132 4.78 20.69 25.47
CA LEU A 132 4.50 21.95 26.16
C LEU A 132 5.70 22.89 26.03
N VAL A 133 5.50 24.12 25.57
CA VAL A 133 6.56 25.15 25.52
C VAL A 133 6.83 25.68 26.94
N ASN A 134 8.04 25.44 27.44
CA ASN A 134 8.48 25.88 28.77
C ASN A 134 9.13 27.28 28.70
N GLU A 135 9.90 27.56 27.65
CA GLU A 135 10.76 28.75 27.50
C GLU A 135 10.95 29.06 26.01
N ILE A 136 11.05 30.36 25.66
CA ILE A 136 11.29 30.82 24.29
C ILE A 136 12.66 31.53 24.16
N GLY A 137 13.59 30.88 23.47
CA GLY A 137 14.87 31.45 23.06
C GLY A 137 14.84 32.05 21.65
N LYS A 138 15.96 32.70 21.26
CA LYS A 138 16.07 33.48 20.02
C LYS A 138 15.72 32.69 18.73
N ASN A 139 16.21 31.45 18.62
CA ASN A 139 16.02 30.54 17.48
C ASN A 139 15.58 29.13 17.95
N SER A 140 15.00 29.02 19.16
CA SER A 140 14.73 27.74 19.81
C SER A 140 13.66 27.82 20.89
N LEU A 141 13.01 26.70 21.16
CA LEU A 141 12.02 26.53 22.23
C LEU A 141 12.46 25.37 23.12
N THR A 142 12.51 25.59 24.44
CA THR A 142 12.68 24.49 25.40
C THR A 142 11.31 23.91 25.70
N CYS A 143 11.12 22.60 25.53
CA CYS A 143 9.81 21.96 25.65
C CYS A 143 9.82 20.71 26.54
N THR A 144 8.71 20.45 27.22
CA THR A 144 8.45 19.18 27.93
C THR A 144 7.60 18.26 27.06
N VAL A 145 7.99 16.99 26.91
CA VAL A 145 7.17 15.97 26.25
C VAL A 145 5.97 15.58 27.14
N GLU A 146 4.79 16.12 26.89
CA GLU A 146 3.55 15.75 27.61
C GLU A 146 3.01 14.39 27.16
N ASN A 147 3.09 14.10 25.86
CA ASN A 147 2.79 12.80 25.28
C ASN A 147 3.92 12.38 24.33
N GLY A 148 4.51 11.23 24.60
CA GLY A 148 5.67 10.70 23.88
C GLY A 148 5.29 9.73 22.76
N GLY A 149 6.26 9.39 21.92
CA GLY A 149 6.06 8.53 20.75
C GLY A 149 7.33 8.36 19.91
N MET A 150 7.23 7.63 18.80
CA MET A 150 8.33 7.46 17.84
C MET A 150 8.35 8.62 16.84
N LEU A 151 9.30 9.53 16.99
CA LEU A 151 9.53 10.63 16.05
C LEU A 151 10.30 10.12 14.83
N GLY A 152 9.72 10.26 13.64
CA GLY A 152 10.36 9.98 12.35
C GLY A 152 10.93 11.23 11.69
N SER A 153 11.56 11.09 10.52
CA SER A 153 12.03 12.23 9.73
C SER A 153 10.87 13.07 9.18
N ARG A 154 11.04 14.41 9.19
CA ARG A 154 10.08 15.41 8.67
C ARG A 154 8.64 15.23 9.16
N LYS A 155 8.49 15.06 10.49
CA LYS A 155 7.17 14.96 11.11
C LYS A 155 6.38 16.27 10.99
N GLY A 156 5.08 16.16 10.68
CA GLY A 156 4.20 17.24 10.25
C GLY A 156 3.72 18.15 11.38
N VAL A 157 3.49 19.42 11.02
CA VAL A 157 2.92 20.48 11.88
C VAL A 157 1.84 21.21 11.06
N ASN A 158 0.56 20.93 11.33
CA ASN A 158 -0.48 21.01 10.29
C ASN A 158 -1.32 22.31 10.24
N LEU A 159 -1.54 22.84 9.03
CA LEU A 159 -2.58 23.83 8.63
C LEU A 159 -2.99 23.60 7.14
N PRO A 160 -4.21 23.11 6.75
CA PRO A 160 -4.39 22.41 5.44
C PRO A 160 -5.50 22.86 4.41
N GLY A 161 -5.37 22.40 3.14
CA GLY A 161 -6.30 22.45 1.97
C GLY A 161 -5.62 21.95 0.65
N THR A 162 -6.19 21.73 -0.57
CA THR A 162 -7.56 21.56 -1.16
C THR A 162 -7.46 20.72 -2.49
N ARG A 163 -8.31 20.87 -3.55
CA ARG A 163 -8.31 20.02 -4.82
C ARG A 163 -9.09 20.58 -6.06
N VAL A 164 -8.79 20.09 -7.30
CA VAL A 164 -9.75 19.80 -8.43
C VAL A 164 -9.24 18.69 -9.42
N ASP A 165 -9.79 18.52 -10.66
CA ASP A 165 -10.21 17.23 -11.29
C ASP A 165 -10.01 17.07 -12.86
N LEU A 166 -10.38 15.88 -13.45
CA LEU A 166 -10.50 15.43 -14.88
C LEU A 166 -9.24 14.81 -15.61
N PRO A 167 -9.37 14.02 -16.74
CA PRO A 167 -10.44 13.13 -17.26
C PRO A 167 -9.97 11.65 -17.51
N ALA A 168 -10.26 11.01 -18.67
CA ALA A 168 -10.43 9.53 -18.82
C ALA A 168 -9.27 8.67 -19.39
N VAL A 169 -8.98 8.71 -20.71
CA VAL A 169 -7.72 8.23 -21.35
C VAL A 169 -7.41 9.13 -22.56
N THR A 170 -6.28 9.81 -22.55
CA THR A 170 -6.00 11.00 -23.38
C THR A 170 -4.52 11.14 -23.77
N GLU A 171 -4.14 12.23 -24.47
CA GLU A 171 -2.72 12.61 -24.63
C GLU A 171 -2.05 12.78 -23.25
N LYS A 172 -2.77 13.40 -22.30
CA LYS A 172 -2.36 13.46 -20.89
C LYS A 172 -2.08 12.08 -20.30
N ASP A 173 -2.79 11.01 -20.69
CA ASP A 173 -2.51 9.67 -20.15
C ASP A 173 -1.26 9.04 -20.75
N ILE A 174 -0.91 9.37 -22.00
CA ILE A 174 0.40 9.02 -22.56
C ILE A 174 1.50 9.76 -21.79
N ASP A 175 1.27 11.02 -21.39
CA ASP A 175 2.21 11.80 -20.57
C ASP A 175 2.23 11.37 -19.09
N ASP A 176 1.10 10.94 -18.51
CA ASP A 176 1.01 10.32 -17.19
C ASP A 176 1.77 8.99 -17.15
N LEU A 177 1.75 8.22 -18.23
CA LEU A 177 2.55 6.98 -18.38
C LEU A 177 4.04 7.29 -18.51
N LYS A 178 4.45 8.32 -19.28
CA LYS A 178 5.85 8.78 -19.33
C LYS A 178 6.33 9.23 -17.95
N PHE A 179 5.58 10.12 -17.31
CA PHE A 179 5.83 10.59 -15.94
C PHE A 179 5.90 9.42 -14.95
N GLY A 180 5.02 8.42 -15.10
CA GLY A 180 5.06 7.19 -14.31
C GLY A 180 6.36 6.41 -14.47
N ILE A 181 6.89 6.29 -15.70
CA ILE A 181 8.18 5.64 -15.98
C ILE A 181 9.33 6.45 -15.37
N GLU A 182 9.35 7.77 -15.56
CA GLU A 182 10.37 8.67 -15.00
C GLU A 182 10.38 8.65 -13.46
N GLN A 183 9.19 8.60 -12.86
CA GLN A 183 9.03 8.43 -11.41
C GLN A 183 9.23 6.98 -10.96
N GLY A 184 9.43 6.01 -11.85
CA GLY A 184 9.62 4.60 -11.51
C GLY A 184 8.46 3.99 -10.71
N ILE A 185 7.22 4.13 -11.22
CA ILE A 185 6.03 3.52 -10.61
C ILE A 185 6.01 1.99 -10.76
N ASP A 186 5.40 1.29 -9.79
CA ASP A 186 5.31 -0.18 -9.78
C ASP A 186 4.22 -0.74 -10.70
N ILE A 187 3.06 -0.09 -10.75
CA ILE A 187 1.80 -0.62 -11.31
C ILE A 187 0.98 0.51 -11.95
N VAL A 188 0.41 0.24 -13.14
CA VAL A 188 -0.62 1.03 -13.82
C VAL A 188 -1.98 0.36 -13.62
N PHE A 189 -2.98 1.13 -13.18
CA PHE A 189 -4.39 0.71 -13.14
C PHE A 189 -5.13 1.30 -14.34
N ALA A 190 -5.22 0.54 -15.42
CA ALA A 190 -5.75 0.98 -16.71
C ALA A 190 -7.29 1.13 -16.68
N SER A 191 -7.79 2.36 -16.78
CA SER A 191 -9.21 2.68 -16.80
C SER A 191 -9.90 2.31 -18.13
N PHE A 192 -11.19 2.00 -18.05
CA PHE A 192 -12.11 1.68 -19.13
C PHE A 192 -11.56 0.62 -20.10
N ALA A 193 -11.01 -0.47 -19.55
CA ALA A 193 -10.49 -1.57 -20.35
C ALA A 193 -11.63 -2.31 -21.08
N ARG A 194 -11.64 -2.19 -22.41
CA ARG A 194 -12.71 -2.69 -23.30
C ARG A 194 -12.28 -3.85 -24.22
N SER A 195 -10.97 -4.08 -24.36
CA SER A 195 -10.38 -5.20 -25.11
C SER A 195 -8.92 -5.41 -24.71
N GLY A 196 -8.37 -6.58 -25.00
CA GLY A 196 -6.95 -6.91 -24.85
C GLY A 196 -6.08 -6.03 -25.75
N GLU A 197 -6.57 -5.59 -26.92
CA GLU A 197 -5.85 -4.62 -27.75
C GLU A 197 -5.67 -3.26 -27.06
N GLY A 198 -6.62 -2.81 -26.24
CA GLY A 198 -6.43 -1.61 -25.39
C GLY A 198 -5.31 -1.80 -24.36
N ILE A 199 -5.18 -3.02 -23.80
CA ILE A 199 -4.06 -3.37 -22.91
C ILE A 199 -2.73 -3.41 -23.70
N ARG A 200 -2.72 -3.96 -24.92
CA ARG A 200 -1.55 -3.93 -25.82
C ARG A 200 -1.17 -2.52 -26.25
N GLN A 201 -2.12 -1.58 -26.39
CA GLN A 201 -1.82 -0.15 -26.60
C GLN A 201 -1.07 0.44 -25.40
N ILE A 202 -1.54 0.21 -24.17
CA ILE A 202 -0.86 0.67 -22.95
C ILE A 202 0.53 0.03 -22.82
N ARG A 203 0.70 -1.25 -23.18
CA ARG A 203 2.03 -1.89 -23.25
C ARG A 203 2.99 -1.19 -24.23
N ARG A 204 2.50 -0.82 -25.42
CA ARG A 204 3.32 -0.11 -26.42
C ARG A 204 3.65 1.31 -25.98
N ALA A 205 2.74 1.99 -25.26
CA ALA A 205 3.01 3.30 -24.64
C ALA A 205 4.03 3.22 -23.49
N LEU A 206 4.02 2.14 -22.70
CA LEU A 206 5.02 1.90 -21.66
C LEU A 206 6.42 1.60 -22.22
N GLY A 207 6.50 0.99 -23.40
CA GLY A 207 7.75 0.75 -24.12
C GLY A 207 8.75 -0.16 -23.40
N GLU A 208 9.99 -0.17 -23.89
CA GLU A 208 11.07 -1.03 -23.40
C GLU A 208 11.58 -0.63 -21.99
N THR A 209 11.44 0.65 -21.62
CA THR A 209 11.72 1.17 -20.27
C THR A 209 10.64 0.73 -19.28
N GLY A 210 9.37 0.96 -19.60
CA GLY A 210 8.22 0.62 -18.75
C GLY A 210 7.80 -0.86 -18.77
N LYS A 211 8.43 -1.73 -19.57
CA LYS A 211 8.05 -3.15 -19.74
C LYS A 211 7.93 -3.99 -18.45
N HIS A 212 8.58 -3.54 -17.37
CA HIS A 212 8.59 -4.20 -16.07
C HIS A 212 7.40 -3.79 -15.18
N ILE A 213 6.78 -2.64 -15.47
CA ILE A 213 5.65 -2.06 -14.77
C ILE A 213 4.42 -2.94 -15.02
N LYS A 214 3.66 -3.22 -13.96
CA LYS A 214 2.50 -4.11 -14.03
C LYS A 214 1.27 -3.38 -14.55
N VAL A 215 0.50 -3.99 -15.45
CA VAL A 215 -0.74 -3.41 -16.00
C VAL A 215 -1.94 -4.20 -15.52
N ILE A 216 -2.72 -3.60 -14.63
CA ILE A 216 -3.97 -4.16 -14.12
C ILE A 216 -5.13 -3.49 -14.84
N ALA A 217 -5.97 -4.27 -15.50
CA ALA A 217 -7.12 -3.78 -16.25
C ALA A 217 -8.32 -3.52 -15.33
N LYS A 218 -8.86 -2.30 -15.31
CA LYS A 218 -10.13 -1.99 -14.64
C LYS A 218 -11.29 -2.42 -15.55
N ILE A 219 -12.03 -3.44 -15.14
CA ILE A 219 -13.30 -3.81 -15.78
C ILE A 219 -14.41 -3.00 -15.12
N GLU A 220 -14.96 -2.08 -15.88
CA GLU A 220 -15.89 -1.07 -15.36
C GLU A 220 -17.04 -0.71 -16.30
N ASN A 221 -17.20 -1.42 -17.42
CA ASN A 221 -18.36 -1.32 -18.29
C ASN A 221 -18.75 -2.66 -18.94
N GLN A 222 -19.96 -2.72 -19.52
CA GLN A 222 -20.51 -3.93 -20.15
C GLN A 222 -19.55 -4.56 -21.19
N GLN A 223 -18.92 -3.75 -22.05
CA GLN A 223 -17.97 -4.23 -23.06
C GLN A 223 -16.73 -4.89 -22.45
N GLY A 224 -16.21 -4.36 -21.33
CA GLY A 224 -15.12 -4.99 -20.58
C GLY A 224 -15.52 -6.31 -19.92
N VAL A 225 -16.79 -6.45 -19.52
CA VAL A 225 -17.33 -7.72 -18.99
C VAL A 225 -17.47 -8.79 -20.08
N GLU A 226 -17.90 -8.39 -21.27
CA GLU A 226 -18.01 -9.27 -22.44
C GLU A 226 -16.64 -9.75 -22.93
N ASN A 227 -15.70 -8.81 -23.10
CA ASN A 227 -14.33 -9.10 -23.55
C ASN A 227 -13.37 -9.54 -22.43
N ALA A 228 -13.90 -9.94 -21.27
CA ALA A 228 -13.09 -10.17 -20.07
C ALA A 228 -11.99 -11.23 -20.23
N GLU A 229 -12.16 -12.26 -21.07
CA GLU A 229 -11.10 -13.28 -21.24
C GLU A 229 -9.90 -12.78 -22.05
N ASP A 230 -10.13 -11.96 -23.08
CA ASP A 230 -9.10 -11.29 -23.89
C ASP A 230 -8.35 -10.25 -23.04
N ILE A 231 -9.08 -9.47 -22.23
CA ILE A 231 -8.49 -8.50 -21.30
C ILE A 231 -7.66 -9.20 -20.20
N ILE A 232 -8.16 -10.30 -19.62
CA ILE A 232 -7.42 -11.12 -18.65
C ILE A 232 -6.20 -11.78 -19.28
N ALA A 233 -6.24 -12.16 -20.57
CA ALA A 233 -5.10 -12.76 -21.26
C ALA A 233 -3.93 -11.77 -21.41
N GLU A 234 -4.20 -10.51 -21.77
CA GLU A 234 -3.19 -9.47 -22.06
C GLU A 234 -2.71 -8.67 -20.83
N SER A 235 -3.52 -8.58 -19.76
CA SER A 235 -3.15 -7.87 -18.53
C SER A 235 -2.23 -8.68 -17.60
N ASP A 236 -1.63 -8.06 -16.59
CA ASP A 236 -1.04 -8.81 -15.46
C ASP A 236 -2.12 -9.29 -14.47
N GLY A 237 -3.29 -8.66 -14.47
CA GLY A 237 -4.38 -8.88 -13.53
C GLY A 237 -5.57 -7.94 -13.79
N VAL A 238 -6.61 -8.02 -12.96
CA VAL A 238 -7.85 -7.25 -13.12
C VAL A 238 -8.28 -6.56 -11.84
N MET A 239 -8.88 -5.37 -11.99
CA MET A 239 -9.67 -4.71 -10.96
C MET A 239 -11.15 -4.73 -11.33
N VAL A 240 -11.98 -5.29 -10.46
CA VAL A 240 -13.44 -5.15 -10.52
C VAL A 240 -13.77 -3.77 -9.96
N ALA A 241 -13.91 -2.78 -10.84
CA ALA A 241 -14.10 -1.37 -10.46
C ALA A 241 -15.60 -1.06 -10.34
N ARG A 242 -16.15 -1.40 -9.17
CA ARG A 242 -17.60 -1.55 -8.96
C ARG A 242 -18.42 -0.26 -8.98
N GLY A 243 -17.79 0.90 -8.81
CA GLY A 243 -18.47 2.20 -8.83
C GLY A 243 -19.06 2.48 -10.21
N ASP A 244 -18.19 2.68 -11.19
CA ASP A 244 -18.54 2.93 -12.59
C ASP A 244 -19.27 1.72 -13.20
N LEU A 245 -18.87 0.50 -12.86
CA LEU A 245 -19.57 -0.73 -13.30
C LEU A 245 -21.04 -0.76 -12.82
N GLY A 246 -21.33 -0.32 -11.60
CA GLY A 246 -22.69 -0.26 -11.04
C GLY A 246 -23.56 0.87 -11.62
N ILE A 247 -23.00 1.68 -12.51
CA ILE A 247 -23.72 2.67 -13.33
C ILE A 247 -23.93 2.09 -14.75
N GLU A 248 -22.89 1.48 -15.33
CA GLU A 248 -22.91 0.90 -16.69
C GLU A 248 -23.75 -0.38 -16.81
N ILE A 249 -23.90 -1.17 -15.73
CA ILE A 249 -24.80 -2.32 -15.67
C ILE A 249 -25.74 -2.21 -14.46
N PRO A 250 -26.93 -2.87 -14.48
CA PRO A 250 -27.83 -2.89 -13.34
C PRO A 250 -27.11 -3.35 -12.06
N ALA A 251 -27.21 -2.54 -11.00
CA ALA A 251 -26.41 -2.70 -9.79
C ALA A 251 -26.58 -4.10 -9.14
N GLU A 252 -27.78 -4.68 -9.24
CA GLU A 252 -28.10 -6.03 -8.75
C GLU A 252 -27.38 -7.16 -9.52
N LYS A 253 -26.72 -6.85 -10.64
CA LYS A 253 -25.91 -7.80 -11.43
C LYS A 253 -24.41 -7.66 -11.17
N VAL A 254 -23.95 -6.61 -10.51
CA VAL A 254 -22.52 -6.37 -10.23
C VAL A 254 -21.88 -7.52 -9.45
N PHE A 255 -22.63 -8.16 -8.53
CA PHE A 255 -22.11 -9.31 -7.77
C PHE A 255 -21.84 -10.55 -8.66
N LEU A 256 -22.61 -10.75 -9.74
CA LEU A 256 -22.39 -11.83 -10.69
C LEU A 256 -21.07 -11.60 -11.44
N VAL A 257 -20.85 -10.37 -11.89
CA VAL A 257 -19.62 -9.96 -12.58
C VAL A 257 -18.41 -10.03 -11.65
N GLN A 258 -18.53 -9.57 -10.40
CA GLN A 258 -17.48 -9.68 -9.39
C GLN A 258 -17.03 -11.14 -9.21
N LYS A 259 -17.97 -12.06 -8.94
CA LYS A 259 -17.66 -13.48 -8.74
C LYS A 259 -17.09 -14.14 -10.00
N MET A 260 -17.63 -13.80 -11.17
CA MET A 260 -17.17 -14.32 -12.46
C MET A 260 -15.74 -13.86 -12.79
N LEU A 261 -15.42 -12.58 -12.62
CA LEU A 261 -14.07 -12.04 -12.86
C LEU A 261 -13.05 -12.59 -11.87
N ILE A 262 -13.37 -12.67 -10.57
CA ILE A 262 -12.48 -13.26 -9.56
C ILE A 262 -12.21 -14.73 -9.87
N ALA A 263 -13.25 -15.53 -10.16
CA ALA A 263 -13.08 -16.94 -10.51
C ALA A 263 -12.25 -17.14 -11.79
N LYS A 264 -12.42 -16.28 -12.81
CA LYS A 264 -11.59 -16.32 -14.02
C LYS A 264 -10.13 -15.96 -13.71
N CYS A 265 -9.86 -14.87 -12.99
CA CYS A 265 -8.49 -14.47 -12.65
C CYS A 265 -7.75 -15.54 -11.84
N ASN A 266 -8.44 -16.17 -10.88
CA ASN A 266 -7.94 -17.32 -10.13
C ASN A 266 -7.65 -18.54 -11.02
N ARG A 267 -8.47 -18.81 -12.05
CA ARG A 267 -8.20 -19.84 -13.08
C ARG A 267 -6.96 -19.51 -13.94
N TYR A 268 -6.71 -18.24 -14.21
CA TYR A 268 -5.54 -17.77 -14.98
C TYR A 268 -4.27 -17.55 -14.12
N GLY A 269 -4.35 -17.66 -12.79
CA GLY A 269 -3.23 -17.40 -11.88
C GLY A 269 -2.79 -15.92 -11.84
N LYS A 270 -3.70 -14.99 -12.17
CA LYS A 270 -3.42 -13.55 -12.26
C LYS A 270 -4.10 -12.78 -11.12
N PRO A 271 -3.43 -11.81 -10.46
CA PRO A 271 -4.03 -10.99 -9.40
C PRO A 271 -5.38 -10.38 -9.75
N VAL A 272 -6.30 -10.45 -8.78
CA VAL A 272 -7.59 -9.76 -8.87
C VAL A 272 -7.85 -8.86 -7.66
N ILE A 273 -8.37 -7.67 -7.95
CA ILE A 273 -8.70 -6.62 -6.98
C ILE A 273 -10.22 -6.40 -6.97
N CYS A 274 -10.84 -6.40 -5.80
CA CYS A 274 -12.20 -5.90 -5.59
C CYS A 274 -12.12 -4.45 -5.10
N ALA A 275 -12.85 -3.53 -5.73
CA ALA A 275 -12.64 -2.09 -5.53
C ALA A 275 -13.92 -1.27 -5.38
N THR A 276 -13.74 -0.12 -4.70
CA THR A 276 -14.72 0.96 -4.51
C THR A 276 -15.88 0.61 -3.58
N GLN A 277 -16.21 1.55 -2.70
CA GLN A 277 -17.30 1.50 -1.71
C GLN A 277 -17.26 0.27 -0.78
N MET A 278 -16.07 -0.27 -0.49
CA MET A 278 -15.93 -1.44 0.38
C MET A 278 -16.19 -1.09 1.86
N LEU A 279 -15.86 0.14 2.26
CA LEU A 279 -16.09 0.68 3.61
C LEU A 279 -16.67 2.10 3.55
N GLU A 280 -17.43 2.45 2.51
CA GLU A 280 -17.78 3.85 2.14
C GLU A 280 -18.27 4.73 3.31
N SER A 281 -19.13 4.19 4.19
CA SER A 281 -19.65 4.97 5.32
C SER A 281 -18.57 5.43 6.31
N MET A 282 -17.39 4.81 6.30
CA MET A 282 -16.25 5.19 7.13
C MET A 282 -15.63 6.53 6.75
N ILE A 283 -15.90 7.05 5.54
CA ILE A 283 -15.55 8.44 5.15
C ILE A 283 -16.13 9.48 6.14
N HIS A 284 -17.21 9.13 6.84
CA HIS A 284 -17.94 10.01 7.76
C HIS A 284 -18.22 9.38 9.14
N LYS A 285 -17.77 8.15 9.42
CA LYS A 285 -18.15 7.38 10.62
C LYS A 285 -16.98 6.52 11.13
N PRO A 286 -16.68 6.48 12.44
CA PRO A 286 -15.56 5.69 12.97
C PRO A 286 -15.79 4.16 12.98
N ARG A 287 -16.88 3.66 12.36
CA ARG A 287 -17.19 2.23 12.25
C ARG A 287 -18.03 1.96 10.98
N PRO A 288 -17.80 0.83 10.28
CA PRO A 288 -18.58 0.46 9.10
C PRO A 288 -19.98 -0.07 9.44
N THR A 289 -20.82 -0.12 8.40
CA THR A 289 -22.11 -0.83 8.42
C THR A 289 -21.93 -2.35 8.47
N ARG A 290 -23.03 -3.08 8.65
CA ARG A 290 -23.02 -4.56 8.54
C ARG A 290 -22.87 -5.05 7.10
N ALA A 291 -23.32 -4.24 6.12
CA ALA A 291 -23.18 -4.55 4.71
C ALA A 291 -21.71 -4.46 4.27
N GLU A 292 -21.02 -3.36 4.59
CA GLU A 292 -19.59 -3.14 4.32
C GLU A 292 -18.70 -4.24 4.92
N GLY A 293 -18.92 -4.60 6.20
CA GLY A 293 -18.20 -5.71 6.83
C GLY A 293 -18.47 -7.08 6.17
N SER A 294 -19.68 -7.29 5.63
CA SER A 294 -20.04 -8.48 4.87
C SER A 294 -19.41 -8.47 3.47
N ASP A 295 -19.35 -7.32 2.80
CA ASP A 295 -18.81 -7.15 1.45
C ASP A 295 -17.31 -7.47 1.41
N VAL A 296 -16.53 -6.86 2.32
CA VAL A 296 -15.09 -7.17 2.47
C VAL A 296 -14.88 -8.66 2.77
N ALA A 297 -15.69 -9.26 3.64
CA ALA A 297 -15.59 -10.69 3.94
C ALA A 297 -15.92 -11.57 2.72
N ASN A 298 -16.98 -11.24 1.96
CA ASN A 298 -17.40 -12.01 0.79
C ASN A 298 -16.41 -11.89 -0.37
N ALA A 299 -15.84 -10.72 -0.64
CA ALA A 299 -14.76 -10.58 -1.62
C ALA A 299 -13.54 -11.46 -1.27
N VAL A 300 -13.20 -11.55 0.02
CA VAL A 300 -12.11 -12.43 0.51
C VAL A 300 -12.46 -13.92 0.41
N LEU A 301 -13.74 -14.29 0.55
CA LEU A 301 -14.24 -15.67 0.39
C LEU A 301 -14.41 -16.08 -1.08
N ASP A 302 -14.76 -15.16 -1.97
CA ASP A 302 -14.78 -15.34 -3.43
C ASP A 302 -13.37 -15.60 -3.99
N GLY A 303 -12.33 -15.27 -3.20
CA GLY A 303 -10.93 -15.57 -3.51
C GLY A 303 -10.15 -14.39 -4.06
N VAL A 304 -10.48 -13.15 -3.67
CA VAL A 304 -9.73 -11.95 -4.11
C VAL A 304 -8.30 -11.91 -3.52
N ASP A 305 -7.35 -11.40 -4.30
CA ASP A 305 -6.00 -11.11 -3.79
C ASP A 305 -5.97 -9.82 -2.98
N CYS A 306 -6.66 -8.78 -3.46
CA CYS A 306 -6.68 -7.44 -2.87
C CYS A 306 -8.08 -6.84 -2.74
N VAL A 307 -8.30 -6.13 -1.64
CA VAL A 307 -9.46 -5.23 -1.46
C VAL A 307 -9.00 -3.77 -1.55
N MET A 308 -9.72 -2.91 -2.27
CA MET A 308 -9.31 -1.51 -2.51
C MET A 308 -10.26 -0.48 -1.89
N LEU A 309 -9.66 0.45 -1.14
CA LEU A 309 -10.25 1.66 -0.62
C LEU A 309 -9.97 2.86 -1.56
N SER A 310 -11.02 3.62 -1.83
CA SER A 310 -11.09 4.72 -2.80
C SER A 310 -11.29 6.05 -2.08
N GLY A 311 -12.54 6.44 -1.82
CA GLY A 311 -12.85 7.65 -1.06
C GLY A 311 -12.48 7.53 0.41
N GLU A 312 -12.54 6.30 0.93
CA GLU A 312 -12.26 5.93 2.31
C GLU A 312 -10.83 6.27 2.72
N THR A 313 -9.84 6.19 1.81
CA THR A 313 -8.44 6.55 2.10
C THR A 313 -7.87 7.69 1.29
N ALA A 314 -8.53 8.17 0.21
CA ALA A 314 -8.21 9.51 -0.31
C ALA A 314 -8.50 10.62 0.73
N LYS A 315 -9.05 10.23 1.89
CA LYS A 315 -9.36 11.00 3.10
C LYS A 315 -8.86 10.35 4.43
N ASP A 316 -8.24 9.15 4.42
CA ASP A 316 -7.79 8.37 5.62
C ASP A 316 -6.68 7.32 5.26
N HIS A 317 -6.27 6.36 6.12
CA HIS A 317 -4.83 6.02 6.25
C HIS A 317 -4.37 4.50 6.28
N ALA A 318 -3.66 3.98 5.23
CA ALA A 318 -2.84 2.73 5.20
C ALA A 318 -1.58 2.72 4.21
N ILE A 319 -0.53 1.84 4.36
CA ILE A 319 0.89 1.68 3.78
C ILE A 319 1.38 2.23 2.39
N ALA A 320 2.63 1.92 1.99
CA ALA A 320 3.12 1.72 0.59
C ALA A 320 4.14 0.54 0.51
N ARG A 321 4.23 -0.34 -0.50
CA ARG A 321 4.15 -0.06 -1.96
C ARG A 321 3.70 -1.20 -2.90
N GLN A 322 4.31 -2.40 -2.90
CA GLN A 322 4.41 -3.27 -4.12
C GLN A 322 3.84 -4.73 -4.04
N LEU A 323 4.67 -5.78 -3.80
CA LEU A 323 4.43 -7.25 -3.99
C LEU A 323 3.17 -7.85 -3.33
N HIS A 324 2.44 -7.03 -2.57
CA HIS A 324 1.17 -7.32 -1.92
C HIS A 324 0.00 -7.54 -2.90
N LEU A 325 0.21 -7.39 -4.22
CA LEU A 325 -0.75 -7.77 -5.27
C LEU A 325 -1.17 -9.25 -5.20
N TRP A 326 -0.34 -10.14 -4.62
CA TRP A 326 -0.59 -11.58 -4.57
C TRP A 326 -0.98 -12.05 -3.17
N ARG A 327 -2.06 -12.83 -3.07
CA ARG A 327 -2.62 -13.34 -1.82
C ARG A 327 -1.62 -14.16 -1.02
N GLY A 328 -1.28 -13.68 0.17
CA GLY A 328 -0.41 -14.37 1.13
C GLY A 328 1.08 -14.11 0.95
N VAL A 329 1.49 -13.31 -0.04
CA VAL A 329 2.90 -12.95 -0.23
C VAL A 329 3.29 -11.84 0.75
N LEU A 330 4.32 -12.09 1.55
CA LEU A 330 4.94 -11.09 2.42
C LEU A 330 6.29 -10.66 1.83
N PRO A 331 6.37 -9.50 1.14
CA PRO A 331 7.66 -9.01 0.67
C PRO A 331 8.66 -8.78 1.80
N LEU A 332 9.89 -9.24 1.57
CA LEU A 332 11.06 -8.99 2.38
C LEU A 332 12.19 -8.54 1.45
N TYR A 333 12.85 -7.43 1.79
CA TYR A 333 14.00 -6.93 1.04
C TYR A 333 15.29 -7.39 1.71
N HIS A 334 16.01 -8.30 1.06
CA HIS A 334 17.37 -8.67 1.43
C HIS A 334 18.35 -7.79 0.65
N GLY A 335 19.10 -6.93 1.34
CA GLY A 335 20.03 -5.97 0.72
C GLY A 335 21.22 -6.58 -0.05
N GLY A 336 21.38 -7.90 0.01
CA GLY A 336 22.45 -8.63 -0.65
C GLY A 336 23.76 -8.62 0.13
N VAL A 337 24.66 -9.55 -0.25
CA VAL A 337 26.06 -9.55 0.16
C VAL A 337 26.87 -9.71 -1.12
N ASN A 338 27.83 -8.82 -1.35
CA ASN A 338 28.68 -8.89 -2.55
C ASN A 338 29.72 -10.02 -2.40
N ASN A 339 30.07 -10.65 -3.52
CA ASN A 339 31.13 -11.67 -3.64
C ASN A 339 30.98 -12.94 -2.77
N VAL A 340 29.76 -13.33 -2.40
CA VAL A 340 29.47 -14.70 -1.91
C VAL A 340 29.10 -15.66 -3.05
N ASP A 341 29.32 -16.96 -2.81
CA ASP A 341 28.89 -18.03 -3.71
C ASP A 341 27.35 -18.20 -3.73
N TRP A 342 26.85 -19.07 -4.60
CA TRP A 342 25.42 -19.27 -4.81
C TRP A 342 24.71 -19.92 -3.61
N GLN A 343 25.36 -20.85 -2.93
CA GLN A 343 24.77 -21.58 -1.81
C GLN A 343 24.71 -20.69 -0.57
N THR A 344 25.81 -19.99 -0.25
CA THR A 344 25.84 -18.98 0.82
C THR A 344 24.82 -17.85 0.59
N ASP A 345 24.62 -17.39 -0.66
CA ASP A 345 23.58 -16.39 -0.97
C ASP A 345 22.14 -16.94 -0.80
N ILE A 346 21.87 -18.20 -1.17
CA ILE A 346 20.60 -18.86 -0.86
C ILE A 346 20.39 -18.94 0.65
N GLU A 347 21.38 -19.45 1.39
CA GLU A 347 21.28 -19.67 2.83
C GLU A 347 21.06 -18.33 3.58
N ASN A 348 21.77 -17.27 3.22
CA ASN A 348 21.52 -15.93 3.78
C ASN A 348 20.10 -15.42 3.49
N ARG A 349 19.61 -15.56 2.26
CA ARG A 349 18.23 -15.15 1.90
C ARG A 349 17.16 -15.96 2.64
N VAL A 350 17.38 -17.26 2.82
CA VAL A 350 16.48 -18.14 3.59
C VAL A 350 16.52 -17.82 5.10
N LEU A 351 17.71 -17.63 5.68
CA LEU A 351 17.89 -17.26 7.09
C LEU A 351 17.30 -15.88 7.39
N HIS A 352 17.43 -14.91 6.48
CA HIS A 352 16.75 -13.63 6.58
C HIS A 352 15.22 -13.79 6.57
N GLY A 353 14.68 -14.61 5.67
CA GLY A 353 13.26 -14.97 5.63
C GLY A 353 12.76 -15.59 6.94
N ILE A 354 13.49 -16.57 7.47
CA ILE A 354 13.21 -17.23 8.76
C ILE A 354 13.24 -16.22 9.91
N THR A 355 14.26 -15.36 9.95
CA THR A 355 14.43 -14.34 11.00
C THR A 355 13.31 -13.32 10.98
N CYS A 356 12.94 -12.80 9.79
CA CYS A 356 11.82 -11.88 9.64
C CYS A 356 10.47 -12.53 9.97
N GLY A 357 10.25 -13.79 9.58
CA GLY A 357 9.04 -14.56 9.91
C GLY A 357 8.87 -14.77 11.41
N LYS A 358 9.93 -15.19 12.12
CA LYS A 358 9.92 -15.29 13.59
C LYS A 358 9.72 -13.94 14.26
N ARG A 359 10.42 -12.88 13.82
CA ARG A 359 10.27 -11.51 14.36
C ARG A 359 8.84 -10.97 14.20
N ARG A 360 8.18 -11.31 13.09
CA ARG A 360 6.77 -10.96 12.80
C ARG A 360 5.75 -11.98 13.34
N ARG A 361 6.19 -12.99 14.12
CA ARG A 361 5.36 -14.06 14.72
C ARG A 361 4.49 -14.82 13.71
N VAL A 362 5.01 -15.02 12.48
CA VAL A 362 4.34 -15.79 11.43
C VAL A 362 4.46 -17.31 11.70
N PHE A 363 5.56 -17.72 12.33
CA PHE A 363 5.88 -19.08 12.77
C PHE A 363 6.94 -19.03 13.89
N ASN A 364 7.10 -20.15 14.60
CA ASN A 364 7.96 -20.33 15.77
C ASN A 364 9.18 -21.23 15.45
N THR A 365 9.98 -21.55 16.46
CA THR A 365 10.99 -22.61 16.37
C THR A 365 10.32 -23.97 16.55
N GLY A 366 10.47 -24.87 15.58
CA GLY A 366 9.82 -26.20 15.55
C GLY A 366 8.74 -26.34 14.47
N ASP A 367 8.22 -25.23 13.95
CA ASP A 367 7.23 -25.23 12.88
C ASP A 367 7.87 -25.65 11.53
N LEU A 368 7.16 -26.46 10.75
CA LEU A 368 7.59 -26.90 9.42
C LEU A 368 7.48 -25.76 8.39
N LEU A 369 8.54 -25.53 7.62
CA LEU A 369 8.59 -24.52 6.56
C LEU A 369 8.84 -25.18 5.21
N ILE A 370 8.08 -24.78 4.18
CA ILE A 370 8.37 -25.12 2.78
C ILE A 370 9.26 -24.00 2.22
N VAL A 371 10.44 -24.38 1.73
CA VAL A 371 11.43 -23.47 1.12
C VAL A 371 11.56 -23.82 -0.36
N ILE A 372 11.47 -22.82 -1.24
CA ILE A 372 11.56 -23.00 -2.69
C ILE A 372 12.72 -22.13 -3.19
N THR A 373 13.67 -22.75 -3.89
CA THR A 373 14.92 -22.12 -4.37
C THR A 373 15.19 -22.50 -5.83
N GLY A 374 16.01 -21.69 -6.51
CA GLY A 374 16.52 -22.02 -7.84
C GLY A 374 17.76 -22.90 -7.76
N THR A 375 17.91 -23.84 -8.70
CA THR A 375 19.05 -24.78 -8.73
C THR A 375 20.37 -24.14 -9.15
N SER A 376 20.38 -22.98 -9.81
CA SER A 376 21.60 -22.33 -10.31
C SER A 376 21.52 -20.79 -10.36
N LYS A 377 22.68 -20.15 -10.32
CA LYS A 377 22.84 -18.68 -10.30
C LYS A 377 22.63 -18.10 -11.70
N GLY A 378 21.43 -17.59 -11.99
CA GLY A 378 21.14 -16.86 -13.23
C GLY A 378 19.65 -16.79 -13.57
N LYS A 379 19.31 -16.33 -14.78
CA LYS A 379 17.98 -16.55 -15.36
C LYS A 379 17.85 -18.01 -15.79
N TRP A 380 16.80 -18.68 -15.33
CA TRP A 380 16.39 -19.99 -15.86
C TRP A 380 16.07 -19.86 -17.37
N LYS A 381 16.63 -20.77 -18.17
CA LYS A 381 16.46 -20.84 -19.64
C LYS A 381 15.83 -22.18 -20.08
N GLY A 382 15.05 -22.82 -19.21
CA GLY A 382 14.64 -24.19 -19.41
C GLY A 382 13.54 -24.37 -20.45
N ASP A 383 13.83 -25.16 -21.48
CA ASP A 383 12.86 -26.18 -21.90
C ASP A 383 12.76 -27.26 -20.81
N TYR A 384 11.64 -27.97 -20.77
CA TYR A 384 11.36 -28.95 -19.73
C TYR A 384 12.04 -30.30 -20.01
N TYR A 385 12.82 -30.80 -19.05
CA TYR A 385 13.14 -32.23 -18.94
C TYR A 385 13.06 -32.69 -17.49
N LEU A 386 12.70 -33.96 -17.29
CA LEU A 386 12.68 -34.61 -15.98
C LEU A 386 14.01 -35.32 -15.74
N GLN A 387 14.60 -35.13 -14.56
CA GLN A 387 15.84 -35.79 -14.16
C GLN A 387 15.57 -36.72 -12.97
N HIS A 388 15.78 -38.02 -13.17
CA HIS A 388 15.66 -39.03 -12.12
C HIS A 388 16.89 -38.99 -11.20
N TYR A 389 16.67 -39.04 -9.89
CA TYR A 389 17.73 -39.29 -8.89
C TYR A 389 17.50 -40.67 -8.25
N GLN A 390 18.57 -41.39 -7.98
CA GLN A 390 18.57 -42.63 -7.20
C GLN A 390 18.85 -42.33 -5.73
#